data_AF-A0A4Z2CA49-F1
#
_entry.id   AF-A0A4Z2CA49-F1
#
_cell.length_a   1.000
_cell.length_b   1.000
_cell.length_c   1.000
_cell.angle_alpha   90.00
_cell.angle_beta   90.00
_cell.angle_gamma   90.00
#
_symmetry.space_group_name_H-M   'P 1'
#
loop_
_entity.id
_entity.type
_entity.pdbx_description
1 polymer ?
#
loop_
_entity_poly.entity_id
_entity_poly.type
_entity_poly.pdbx_seq_one_letter_code
_entity_poly.pdbx_strand_id
1 'polypeptide(L)'
;MLDLEVVPERSLGNEHWEFALGMPLAQAISILQKHCRIIKNVQVLYSEQMPLSHDLILNLTQDGIKLLFDATNQRLKVVEVYDLSKVKLKYCGVHFNSQAVVPTIEQIDQSFGATHPGVYVPAEQLFHLNFRGLSFSFQLDSWNEAPKYEIPHGAMVKRMHIYSGNNLQET
;
A
#
# COMPACT_ATOMS: atom_id res chain seq x y z
N MET A 1 -2.54 -11.21 -12.63
CA MET A 1 -2.32 -10.65 -11.28
C MET A 1 -0.82 -10.53 -11.09
N LEU A 2 -0.33 -9.33 -10.77
CA LEU A 2 1.08 -9.13 -10.46
C LEU A 2 1.47 -9.94 -9.21
N ASP A 3 2.73 -10.37 -9.14
CA ASP A 3 3.32 -11.06 -7.99
C ASP A 3 4.54 -10.26 -7.55
N LEU A 4 4.41 -9.57 -6.42
CA LEU A 4 5.30 -8.50 -6.01
C LEU A 4 5.86 -8.72 -4.60
N GLU A 5 7.12 -8.40 -4.42
CA GLU A 5 7.82 -8.30 -3.15
C GLU A 5 7.58 -6.92 -2.54
N VAL A 6 7.16 -6.91 -1.28
CA VAL A 6 7.06 -5.72 -0.43
C VAL A 6 8.37 -5.57 0.32
N VAL A 7 9.03 -4.43 0.14
CA VAL A 7 10.24 -4.08 0.91
C VAL A 7 9.93 -2.81 1.71
N PRO A 8 9.65 -2.92 3.03
CA PRO A 8 9.38 -1.76 3.88
C PRO A 8 10.48 -0.69 3.77
N GLU A 9 10.09 0.57 3.87
CA GLU A 9 10.95 1.75 3.66
C GLU A 9 11.57 1.90 2.27
N ARG A 10 11.30 0.99 1.33
CA ARG A 10 12.05 0.96 0.08
C ARG A 10 11.18 0.85 -1.16
N SER A 11 10.45 -0.23 -1.37
CA SER A 11 9.88 -0.49 -2.69
C SER A 11 8.76 -1.53 -2.72
N LEU A 12 8.04 -1.54 -3.85
CA LEU A 12 7.16 -2.61 -4.29
C LEU A 12 7.60 -3.05 -5.70
N GLY A 13 7.90 -4.33 -5.90
CA GLY A 13 8.45 -4.77 -7.18
C GLY A 13 8.65 -6.27 -7.31
N ASN A 14 9.41 -6.68 -8.32
CA ASN A 14 9.87 -8.05 -8.53
C ASN A 14 11.29 -8.01 -9.12
N GLU A 15 11.80 -9.16 -9.58
CA GLU A 15 13.15 -9.29 -10.13
C GLU A 15 13.41 -8.46 -11.41
N HIS A 16 12.35 -8.02 -12.10
CA HIS A 16 12.47 -7.28 -13.37
C HIS A 16 12.32 -5.77 -13.22
N TRP A 17 11.54 -5.31 -12.24
CA TRP A 17 11.27 -3.91 -12.00
C TRP A 17 10.82 -3.67 -10.55
N GLU A 18 11.07 -2.47 -10.03
CA GLU A 18 10.56 -2.03 -8.74
C GLU A 18 10.15 -0.56 -8.78
N PHE A 19 9.07 -0.24 -8.06
CA PHE A 19 8.72 1.14 -7.71
C PHE A 19 9.36 1.46 -6.36
N ALA A 20 10.46 2.20 -6.39
CA ALA A 20 11.21 2.56 -5.19
C ALA A 20 10.84 3.95 -4.68
N LEU A 21 10.65 4.08 -3.37
CA LEU A 21 10.45 5.37 -2.71
C LEU A 21 11.60 6.33 -3.07
N GLY A 22 11.26 7.60 -3.29
CA GLY A 22 12.17 8.64 -3.77
C GLY A 22 12.43 8.65 -5.28
N MET A 23 12.00 7.62 -6.03
CA MET A 23 12.21 7.58 -7.49
C MET A 23 11.45 8.72 -8.19
N PRO A 24 12.03 9.34 -9.23
CA PRO A 24 11.32 10.34 -10.03
C PRO A 24 10.12 9.74 -10.77
N LEU A 25 9.06 10.55 -10.94
CA LEU A 25 7.89 10.20 -11.76
C LEU A 25 8.27 9.67 -13.15
N ALA A 26 9.21 10.33 -13.82
CA ALA A 26 9.67 9.93 -15.15
C ALA A 26 10.22 8.49 -15.19
N GLN A 27 10.91 8.07 -14.13
CA GLN A 27 11.43 6.71 -14.02
C GLN A 27 10.29 5.69 -13.84
N ALA A 28 9.28 6.01 -13.03
CA ALA A 28 8.10 5.15 -12.86
C ALA A 28 7.32 5.02 -14.18
N ILE A 29 7.14 6.12 -14.93
CA ILE A 29 6.53 6.10 -16.26
C ILE A 29 7.34 5.21 -17.22
N SER A 30 8.67 5.30 -17.19
CA SER A 30 9.53 4.44 -18.02
C SER A 30 9.33 2.94 -17.72
N ILE A 31 9.22 2.56 -16.44
CA ILE A 31 8.89 1.19 -16.03
C ILE A 31 7.53 0.78 -16.61
N LEU A 32 6.49 1.61 -16.43
CA LEU A 32 5.15 1.32 -16.93
C LEU A 32 5.10 1.17 -18.44
N GLN A 33 5.81 2.02 -19.19
CA GLN A 33 5.92 1.93 -20.64
C GLN A 33 6.63 0.65 -21.08
N LYS A 34 7.75 0.30 -20.44
CA LYS A 34 8.52 -0.92 -20.72
C LYS A 34 7.71 -2.20 -20.43
N HIS A 35 6.84 -2.16 -19.43
CA HIS A 35 6.04 -3.30 -18.98
C HIS A 35 4.54 -3.18 -19.30
N CYS A 36 4.17 -2.37 -20.30
CA CYS A 36 2.78 -2.07 -20.67
C CYS A 36 1.93 -3.28 -21.12
N ARG A 37 2.58 -4.41 -21.45
CA ARG A 37 1.89 -5.67 -21.75
C ARG A 37 1.33 -6.35 -20.50
N ILE A 38 1.91 -6.08 -19.34
CA ILE A 38 1.59 -6.71 -18.06
C ILE A 38 0.85 -5.72 -17.16
N ILE A 39 1.35 -4.49 -17.03
CA ILE A 39 0.71 -3.43 -16.25
C ILE A 39 -0.17 -2.61 -17.19
N LYS A 40 -1.49 -2.71 -17.03
CA LYS A 40 -2.49 -2.11 -17.93
C LYS A 40 -3.43 -1.18 -17.18
N ASN A 41 -4.13 -0.32 -17.94
CA ASN A 41 -5.12 0.63 -17.44
C ASN A 41 -4.57 1.52 -16.32
N VAL A 42 -3.42 2.14 -16.60
CA VAL A 42 -2.83 3.15 -15.72
C VAL A 42 -3.56 4.48 -15.95
N GLN A 43 -4.01 5.10 -14.87
CA GLN A 43 -4.57 6.46 -14.89
C GLN A 43 -3.59 7.42 -14.23
N VAL A 44 -3.60 8.67 -14.69
CA VAL A 44 -2.90 9.77 -14.03
C VAL A 44 -3.96 10.66 -13.38
N LEU A 45 -3.90 10.83 -12.07
CA LEU A 45 -4.79 11.71 -11.32
C LEU A 45 -3.97 12.89 -10.78
N TYR A 46 -4.49 14.10 -10.99
CA TYR A 46 -3.87 15.35 -10.55
C TYR A 46 -4.95 16.40 -10.31
N SER A 47 -4.64 17.43 -9.52
CA SER A 47 -5.54 18.57 -9.30
C SER A 47 -5.25 19.67 -10.31
N GLU A 48 -6.21 19.97 -11.20
CA GLU A 48 -6.10 21.09 -12.12
C GLU A 48 -6.14 22.45 -11.41
N GLN A 49 -6.93 22.55 -10.34
CA GLN A 49 -7.12 23.79 -9.59
C GLN A 49 -5.93 24.09 -8.68
N MET A 50 -5.29 23.06 -8.13
CA MET A 50 -4.21 23.17 -7.16
C MET A 50 -3.10 22.13 -7.43
N PRO A 51 -2.38 22.23 -8.56
CA PRO A 51 -1.46 21.20 -9.04
C PRO A 51 -0.21 21.01 -8.18
N LEU A 52 0.21 22.03 -7.43
CA LEU A 52 1.37 21.95 -6.52
C LEU A 52 0.97 21.65 -5.06
N SER A 53 -0.33 21.61 -4.76
CA SER A 53 -0.83 21.33 -3.40
C SER A 53 -1.32 19.90 -3.22
N HIS A 54 -1.54 19.17 -4.31
CA HIS A 54 -2.02 17.79 -4.29
C HIS A 54 -1.04 16.89 -5.01
N ASP A 55 -0.78 15.72 -4.44
CA ASP A 55 0.08 14.72 -5.05
C ASP A 55 -0.39 14.34 -6.45
N LEU A 56 0.57 14.01 -7.29
CA LEU A 56 0.30 13.38 -8.57
C LEU A 56 0.24 11.87 -8.37
N ILE A 57 -0.82 11.24 -8.86
CA ILE A 57 -1.06 9.81 -8.60
C ILE A 57 -1.03 9.04 -9.92
N LEU A 58 -0.21 7.99 -9.97
CA LEU A 58 -0.34 6.94 -10.97
C LEU A 58 -1.17 5.79 -10.39
N ASN A 59 -2.36 5.55 -10.95
CA ASN A 59 -3.30 4.56 -10.47
C ASN A 59 -3.32 3.34 -11.40
N LEU A 60 -2.76 2.22 -10.94
CA LEU A 60 -2.71 0.94 -11.65
C LEU A 60 -4.00 0.17 -11.34
N THR A 61 -5.08 0.52 -12.05
CA THR A 61 -6.44 0.12 -11.69
C THR A 61 -6.70 -1.39 -11.72
N GLN A 62 -5.98 -2.14 -12.56
CA GLN A 62 -6.10 -3.60 -12.64
C GLN A 62 -5.37 -4.33 -11.52
N ASP A 63 -4.44 -3.65 -10.84
CA ASP A 63 -3.56 -4.24 -9.84
C ASP A 63 -3.88 -3.76 -8.43
N GLY A 64 -4.78 -2.78 -8.29
CA GLY A 64 -5.17 -2.26 -6.98
C GLY A 64 -4.10 -1.39 -6.31
N ILE A 65 -3.23 -0.76 -7.10
CA ILE A 65 -2.06 -0.01 -6.62
C ILE A 65 -2.15 1.46 -7.03
N LYS A 66 -1.82 2.37 -6.11
CA LYS A 66 -1.53 3.77 -6.41
C LYS A 66 -0.10 4.12 -6.02
N LEU A 67 0.55 4.86 -6.90
CA LEU A 67 1.85 5.47 -6.66
C LEU A 67 1.63 6.97 -6.46
N LEU A 68 1.85 7.47 -5.25
CA LEU A 68 1.65 8.87 -4.90
C LEU A 68 2.99 9.59 -4.98
N PHE A 69 3.07 10.57 -5.87
CA PHE A 69 4.24 11.41 -6.08
C PHE A 69 4.02 12.77 -5.46
N ASP A 70 5.01 13.23 -4.69
CA ASP A 70 5.01 14.58 -4.13
C ASP A 70 4.76 15.63 -5.22
N ALA A 71 3.85 16.57 -4.94
CA ALA A 71 3.37 17.55 -5.91
C ALA A 71 4.49 18.45 -6.46
N THR A 72 5.49 18.75 -5.63
CA THR A 72 6.56 19.71 -5.99
C THR A 72 7.79 18.99 -6.54
N ASN A 73 8.28 17.99 -5.83
CA ASN A 73 9.52 17.28 -6.17
C ASN A 73 9.30 16.12 -7.15
N GLN A 74 8.05 15.71 -7.37
CA GLN A 74 7.66 14.60 -8.25
C GLN A 74 8.43 13.30 -7.94
N ARG A 75 8.66 13.05 -6.65
CA ARG A 75 9.27 11.82 -6.16
C ARG A 75 8.21 10.94 -5.52
N LEU A 76 8.31 9.64 -5.75
CA LEU A 76 7.41 8.65 -5.16
C LEU A 76 7.54 8.71 -3.65
N LYS A 77 6.48 9.14 -2.95
CA LYS A 77 6.49 9.24 -1.49
C LYS A 77 5.76 8.08 -0.82
N VAL A 78 4.71 7.57 -1.46
CA VAL A 78 3.87 6.49 -0.91
C VAL A 78 3.47 5.53 -2.02
N VAL A 79 3.57 4.23 -1.74
CA VAL A 79 2.91 3.18 -2.52
C VAL A 79 1.70 2.69 -1.72
N GLU A 80 0.51 2.90 -2.25
CA GLU A 80 -0.73 2.39 -1.67
C GLU A 80 -1.18 1.13 -2.43
N VAL A 81 -1.48 0.05 -1.73
CA VAL A 81 -2.28 -1.06 -2.26
C VAL A 81 -3.68 -0.93 -1.66
N TYR A 82 -4.64 -0.48 -2.45
CA TYR A 82 -6.01 -0.21 -2.01
C TYR A 82 -6.97 -1.37 -2.29
N ASP A 83 -6.54 -2.36 -3.06
CA ASP A 83 -7.32 -3.57 -3.36
C ASP A 83 -6.39 -4.78 -3.45
N LEU A 84 -6.20 -5.44 -2.30
CA LEU A 84 -5.31 -6.59 -2.17
C LEU A 84 -5.79 -7.81 -2.98
N SER A 85 -7.05 -7.87 -3.38
CA SER A 85 -7.58 -8.97 -4.19
C SER A 85 -7.03 -9.00 -5.63
N LYS A 86 -6.40 -7.90 -6.07
CA LYS A 86 -5.88 -7.70 -7.43
C LYS A 86 -4.37 -7.90 -7.57
N VAL A 87 -3.67 -8.24 -6.50
CA VAL A 87 -2.21 -8.41 -6.49
C VAL A 87 -1.80 -9.57 -5.56
N LYS A 88 -0.74 -10.30 -5.88
CA LYS A 88 -0.07 -11.21 -4.94
C LYS A 88 1.10 -10.47 -4.29
N LEU A 89 1.22 -10.57 -2.97
CA LEU A 89 2.26 -9.88 -2.23
C LEU A 89 3.07 -10.87 -1.39
N LYS A 90 4.38 -10.65 -1.41
CA LYS A 90 5.37 -11.38 -0.65
C LYS A 90 6.13 -10.45 0.28
N TYR A 91 6.61 -11.02 1.38
CA TYR A 91 7.58 -10.40 2.27
C TYR A 91 8.63 -11.44 2.63
N CYS A 92 9.91 -11.08 2.48
CA CYS A 92 11.04 -12.01 2.59
C CYS A 92 10.86 -13.28 1.74
N GLY A 93 10.28 -13.12 0.54
CA GLY A 93 10.01 -14.21 -0.39
C GLY A 93 8.79 -15.10 -0.05
N VAL A 94 8.09 -14.84 1.05
CA VAL A 94 6.91 -15.63 1.48
C VAL A 94 5.63 -14.87 1.19
N HIS A 95 4.64 -15.51 0.57
CA HIS A 95 3.33 -14.89 0.30
C HIS A 95 2.56 -14.66 1.59
N PHE A 96 2.14 -13.41 1.81
CA PHE A 96 1.18 -13.05 2.87
C PHE A 96 -0.18 -12.63 2.30
N ASN A 97 -0.26 -12.40 0.98
CA ASN A 97 -1.49 -12.11 0.26
C ASN A 97 -1.46 -12.79 -1.11
N SER A 98 -2.40 -13.70 -1.36
CA SER A 98 -2.61 -14.37 -2.65
C SER A 98 -3.99 -15.02 -2.69
N GLN A 99 -4.31 -15.73 -3.77
CA GLN A 99 -5.55 -16.53 -3.83
C GLN A 99 -5.60 -17.66 -2.81
N ALA A 100 -4.44 -18.13 -2.34
CA ALA A 100 -4.33 -19.22 -1.35
C ALA A 100 -4.02 -18.71 0.07
N VAL A 101 -3.61 -17.45 0.21
CA VAL A 101 -3.19 -16.85 1.49
C VAL A 101 -3.96 -15.55 1.68
N VAL A 102 -4.85 -15.53 2.66
CA VAL A 102 -5.67 -14.36 2.96
C VAL A 102 -4.90 -13.43 3.90
N PRO A 103 -4.85 -12.11 3.64
CA PRO A 103 -4.12 -11.15 4.48
C PRO A 103 -4.96 -10.81 5.72
N THR A 104 -5.09 -11.73 6.67
CA THR A 104 -5.71 -11.48 7.97
C THR A 104 -4.70 -10.85 8.95
N ILE A 105 -5.17 -10.29 10.06
CA ILE A 105 -4.30 -9.77 11.11
C ILE A 105 -3.29 -10.81 11.61
N GLU A 106 -3.68 -12.08 11.74
CA GLU A 106 -2.78 -13.17 12.14
C GLU A 106 -1.69 -13.43 11.09
N GLN A 107 -2.07 -13.39 9.81
CA GLN A 107 -1.11 -13.55 8.72
C GLN A 107 -0.12 -12.39 8.68
N ILE A 108 -0.58 -11.16 8.98
CA ILE A 108 0.29 -10.00 9.11
C ILE A 108 1.24 -10.15 10.30
N ASP A 109 0.74 -10.53 11.48
CA ASP A 109 1.58 -10.77 12.66
C ASP A 109 2.60 -11.89 12.44
N GLN A 110 2.22 -12.97 11.74
CA GLN A 110 3.14 -14.04 11.38
C GLN A 110 4.22 -13.58 10.40
N SER A 111 3.88 -12.69 9.46
CA SER A 111 4.80 -12.27 8.39
C SER A 111 5.74 -11.16 8.83
N PHE A 112 5.24 -10.18 9.59
CA PHE A 112 5.96 -8.96 9.96
C PHE A 112 6.33 -8.89 11.45
N GLY A 113 5.87 -9.85 12.25
CA GLY A 113 6.09 -9.92 13.70
C GLY A 113 4.97 -9.26 14.50
N ALA A 114 4.84 -9.68 15.76
CA ALA A 114 3.90 -9.07 16.69
C ALA A 114 4.26 -7.60 16.94
N THR A 115 3.26 -6.72 16.90
CA THR A 115 3.44 -5.28 17.05
C THR A 115 2.58 -4.68 18.16
N HIS A 116 2.73 -3.37 18.37
CA HIS A 116 1.84 -2.57 19.20
C HIS A 116 0.38 -2.72 18.73
N PRO A 117 -0.61 -2.53 19.64
CA PRO A 117 -2.01 -2.61 19.26
C PRO A 117 -2.34 -1.63 18.14
N GLY A 118 -3.19 -2.08 17.20
CA GLY A 118 -3.67 -1.23 16.11
C GLY A 118 -4.36 0.03 16.64
N VAL A 119 -4.12 1.17 15.99
CA VAL A 119 -4.70 2.46 16.35
C VAL A 119 -6.00 2.65 15.58
N TYR A 120 -7.12 2.80 16.31
CA TYR A 120 -8.39 3.13 15.69
C TYR A 120 -8.44 4.60 15.26
N VAL A 121 -8.82 4.85 14.01
CA VAL A 121 -9.00 6.20 13.46
C VAL A 121 -10.50 6.40 13.15
N PRO A 122 -11.26 7.10 14.01
CA PRO A 122 -12.71 7.24 13.87
C PRO A 122 -13.16 7.91 12.56
N ALA A 123 -12.37 8.87 12.06
CA ALA A 123 -12.68 9.59 10.81
C ALA A 123 -12.70 8.66 9.59
N GLU A 124 -11.91 7.59 9.64
CA GLU A 124 -11.80 6.61 8.56
C GLU A 124 -12.60 5.34 8.85
N GLN A 125 -13.02 5.15 10.10
CA GLN A 125 -13.61 3.90 10.62
C GLN A 125 -12.70 2.69 10.37
N LEU A 126 -11.38 2.89 10.49
CA LEU A 126 -10.36 1.88 10.24
C LEU A 126 -9.41 1.77 11.43
N PHE A 127 -8.94 0.56 11.69
CA PHE A 127 -7.75 0.36 12.52
C PHE A 127 -6.51 0.41 11.65
N HIS A 128 -5.46 1.05 12.14
CA HIS A 128 -4.16 1.14 11.50
C HIS A 128 -3.13 0.38 12.32
N LEU A 129 -2.52 -0.62 11.72
CA LEU A 129 -1.35 -1.30 12.26
C LEU A 129 -0.12 -0.74 11.57
N ASN A 130 0.76 -0.10 12.35
CA ASN A 130 1.93 0.61 11.81
C ASN A 130 3.21 -0.15 12.13
N PHE A 131 4.03 -0.31 11.10
CA PHE A 131 5.40 -0.76 11.14
C PHE A 131 6.27 0.39 10.63
N ARG A 132 7.57 0.29 10.87
CA ARG A 132 8.52 1.19 10.21
C ARG A 132 8.44 0.96 8.69
N GLY A 133 8.06 1.99 7.96
CA GLY A 133 7.94 2.02 6.50
C GLY A 133 6.78 1.26 5.88
N LEU A 134 5.81 0.81 6.68
CA LEU A 134 4.69 0.00 6.22
C LEU A 134 3.51 0.15 7.17
N SER A 135 2.28 0.24 6.64
CA SER A 135 1.09 0.13 7.47
C SER A 135 -0.01 -0.69 6.80
N PHE A 136 -0.86 -1.29 7.62
CA PHE A 136 -2.06 -2.01 7.20
C PHE A 136 -3.28 -1.37 7.83
N SER A 137 -4.37 -1.23 7.06
CA SER A 137 -5.66 -0.81 7.59
C SER A 137 -6.71 -1.91 7.51
N PHE A 138 -7.53 -2.04 8.55
CA PHE A 138 -8.56 -3.05 8.70
C PHE A 138 -9.93 -2.39 8.89
N GLN A 139 -10.98 -2.92 8.22
CA GLN A 139 -12.34 -2.40 8.28
C GLN A 139 -13.25 -3.17 9.24
N LEU A 140 -14.16 -2.43 9.88
CA LEU A 140 -15.15 -2.91 10.85
C LEU A 140 -16.48 -3.18 10.16
N ASP A 141 -16.54 -4.09 9.18
CA ASP A 141 -17.85 -4.41 8.61
C ASP A 141 -18.66 -5.23 9.62
N SER A 142 -19.71 -4.62 10.18
CA SER A 142 -20.75 -5.23 11.03
C SER A 142 -20.47 -5.34 12.53
N TRP A 143 -19.72 -4.42 13.14
CA TRP A 143 -19.38 -4.55 14.58
C TRP A 143 -20.25 -3.60 15.41
N ASN A 144 -21.22 -4.16 16.15
CA ASN A 144 -22.24 -3.43 16.93
C ASN A 144 -21.66 -2.54 18.05
N GLU A 145 -20.38 -2.68 18.38
CA GLU A 145 -19.67 -1.82 19.33
C GLU A 145 -18.28 -1.52 18.78
N ALA A 146 -17.82 -0.26 18.90
CA ALA A 146 -16.45 0.10 18.57
C ALA A 146 -15.50 -0.69 19.49
N PRO A 147 -14.62 -1.58 18.97
CA PRO A 147 -13.67 -2.29 19.80
C PRO A 147 -12.77 -1.26 20.46
N LYS A 148 -12.73 -1.25 21.81
CA LYS A 148 -12.06 -0.15 22.49
C LYS A 148 -10.54 -0.14 22.31
N TYR A 149 -9.88 -1.26 21.97
CA TYR A 149 -8.40 -1.29 21.96
C TYR A 149 -7.70 -2.24 20.97
N GLU A 150 -8.38 -3.15 20.27
CA GLU A 150 -7.70 -4.20 19.50
C GLU A 150 -8.38 -4.51 18.16
N ILE A 151 -7.57 -4.95 17.19
CA ILE A 151 -8.04 -5.49 15.91
C ILE A 151 -8.53 -6.92 16.16
N PRO A 152 -9.81 -7.23 15.91
CA PRO A 152 -10.35 -8.57 16.09
C PRO A 152 -9.71 -9.63 15.22
N HIS A 153 -9.73 -10.83 15.76
CA HIS A 153 -9.24 -12.03 15.09
C HIS A 153 -9.92 -12.24 13.73
N GLY A 154 -9.15 -12.58 12.71
CA GLY A 154 -9.61 -12.80 11.34
C GLY A 154 -9.92 -11.53 10.57
N ALA A 155 -9.72 -10.34 11.13
CA ALA A 155 -9.90 -9.09 10.40
C ALA A 155 -8.97 -9.05 9.17
N MET A 156 -9.53 -8.70 8.02
CA MET A 156 -8.81 -8.67 6.76
C MET A 156 -8.25 -7.28 6.46
N VAL A 157 -7.06 -7.24 5.86
CA VAL A 157 -6.47 -6.00 5.38
C VAL A 157 -7.32 -5.43 4.24
N LYS A 158 -7.80 -4.20 4.43
CA LYS A 158 -8.48 -3.41 3.40
C LYS A 158 -7.49 -2.71 2.47
N ARG A 159 -6.43 -2.13 3.05
CA ARG A 159 -5.40 -1.39 2.33
C ARG A 159 -4.07 -1.46 3.06
N MET A 160 -3.00 -1.26 2.32
CA MET A 160 -1.66 -1.10 2.89
C MET A 160 -0.89 0.02 2.23
N HIS A 161 0.07 0.59 2.95
CA HIS A 161 0.94 1.66 2.46
C HIS A 161 2.39 1.30 2.72
N ILE A 162 3.26 1.60 1.76
CA ILE A 162 4.72 1.57 1.90
C ILE A 162 5.20 3.02 1.80
N TYR A 163 5.99 3.47 2.77
CA TYR A 163 6.48 4.84 2.90
C TYR A 163 7.81 4.85 3.64
N SER A 164 8.46 6.02 3.73
CA SER A 164 9.68 6.20 4.50
C SER A 164 9.34 6.68 5.91
N GLY A 165 10.03 6.19 6.95
CA GLY A 165 9.81 6.64 8.33
C GLY A 165 8.77 5.82 9.09
N ASN A 166 8.18 6.41 10.14
CA ASN A 166 7.43 5.62 11.13
C ASN A 166 5.92 5.61 10.89
N ASN A 167 5.38 6.62 10.18
CA ASN A 167 3.97 6.67 9.85
C ASN A 167 3.73 7.52 8.59
N LEU A 168 2.54 7.34 7.99
CA LEU A 168 2.15 8.03 6.76
C LEU A 168 2.10 9.56 6.91
N GLN A 169 1.86 10.09 8.12
CA GLN A 169 1.74 11.53 8.37
C GLN A 169 3.11 12.25 8.34
N GLU A 170 4.20 11.51 8.47
CA GLU A 170 5.57 12.00 8.39
C GLU A 170 6.11 12.05 6.93
N THR A 171 5.32 11.64 5.93
CA THR A 171 5.71 11.50 4.51
C THR A 171 5.24 12.60 3.58
#